data_AF-A0A2G9WNW8-F1
#
_entry.id   AF-A0A2G9WNW8-F1
#
_cell.length_a   1.000
_cell.length_b   1.000
_cell.length_c   1.000
_cell.angle_alpha   90.00
_cell.angle_beta   90.00
_cell.angle_gamma   90.00
#
_symmetry.space_group_name_H-M   'P 1'
#
loop_
_entity.id
_entity.type
_entity.pdbx_description
1 polymer ?
#
loop_
_entity_poly.entity_id
_entity_poly.type
_entity_poly.pdbx_seq_one_letter_code
_entity_poly.pdbx_strand_id
1 'polypeptide(L)'
;MVKKATGLAAFTRPKAGAEVASLAVIEDRTALEVPTARRKRGGGETVALTVKVRRSDWQRLRQLADAEGTTIQAMAEAGLSAVLAQHGLPPVEPYIR
;
A
#
# COMPACT_ATOMS: atom_id res chain seq x y z
N MET A 1 -36.01 26.39 34.96
CA MET A 1 -36.33 25.03 34.45
C MET A 1 -35.93 24.96 32.99
N VAL A 2 -34.92 24.16 32.63
CA VAL A 2 -34.41 24.04 31.25
C VAL A 2 -34.99 22.78 30.62
N LYS A 3 -35.75 22.92 29.53
CA LYS A 3 -36.33 21.78 28.80
C LYS A 3 -35.32 21.26 27.77
N LYS A 4 -34.67 20.13 28.06
CA LYS A 4 -33.83 19.42 27.09
C LYS A 4 -34.73 18.64 26.12
N ALA A 5 -34.52 18.80 24.82
CA ALA A 5 -35.18 18.01 23.79
C ALA A 5 -34.53 16.62 23.75
N THR A 6 -35.16 15.65 24.40
CA THR A 6 -34.76 14.23 24.36
C THR A 6 -35.73 13.48 23.47
N GLY A 7 -35.24 12.89 22.39
CA GLY A 7 -36.04 12.11 21.45
C GLY A 7 -35.26 11.75 20.19
N LEU A 8 -35.73 10.72 19.46
CA LEU A 8 -35.10 10.16 18.26
C LEU A 8 -34.81 11.20 17.16
N ALA A 9 -35.53 12.33 17.18
CA ALA A 9 -35.36 13.46 16.26
C ALA A 9 -34.10 14.32 16.53
N ALA A 10 -33.38 14.10 17.64
CA ALA A 10 -32.12 14.79 17.90
C ALA A 10 -30.96 14.31 17.00
N PHE A 11 -31.09 13.17 16.33
CA PHE A 11 -30.04 12.56 15.50
C PHE A 11 -30.21 12.79 13.99
N THR A 12 -31.32 13.38 13.54
CA THR A 12 -31.56 13.63 12.11
C THR A 12 -31.15 15.05 11.73
N ARG A 13 -29.85 15.26 11.48
CA ARG A 13 -29.41 16.36 10.61
C ARG A 13 -29.53 15.90 9.15
N PRO A 14 -30.21 16.65 8.26
CA PRO A 14 -30.25 16.32 6.85
C PRO A 14 -28.89 16.67 6.22
N LYS A 15 -28.13 15.65 5.81
CA LYS A 15 -27.17 15.81 4.71
C LYS A 15 -27.96 15.60 3.43
N ALA A 16 -28.43 16.71 2.86
CA ALA A 16 -29.24 16.72 1.65
C ALA A 16 -28.43 16.21 0.44
N GLY A 17 -29.02 15.25 -0.28
CA GLY A 17 -28.55 14.59 -1.52
C GLY A 17 -27.81 13.27 -1.25
N ALA A 18 -28.41 12.07 -1.13
CA ALA A 18 -29.49 11.42 -1.90
C ALA A 18 -29.20 11.44 -3.41
N GLU A 19 -29.07 10.35 -4.17
CA GLU A 19 -29.70 9.01 -4.17
C GLU A 19 -28.75 7.99 -4.84
N VAL A 20 -28.57 6.76 -4.34
CA VAL A 20 -29.36 5.52 -4.56
C VAL A 20 -29.03 4.77 -5.87
N ALA A 21 -28.23 3.70 -5.66
CA ALA A 21 -28.38 2.32 -6.13
C ALA A 21 -28.31 1.92 -7.62
N SER A 22 -27.56 0.82 -7.79
CA SER A 22 -27.79 -0.32 -8.71
C SER A 22 -27.03 -0.35 -10.04
N LEU A 23 -26.02 -1.24 -10.04
CA LEU A 23 -25.70 -2.24 -11.07
C LEU A 23 -25.83 -1.81 -12.55
N ALA A 24 -24.71 -1.46 -13.18
CA ALA A 24 -24.31 -1.97 -14.50
C ALA A 24 -22.88 -1.55 -14.83
N VAL A 25 -22.16 -2.49 -15.44
CA VAL A 25 -20.88 -2.34 -16.13
C VAL A 25 -20.94 -1.13 -17.09
N ILE A 26 -19.86 -0.33 -17.13
CA ILE A 26 -19.08 0.08 -18.32
C ILE A 26 -18.06 1.13 -17.86
N GLU A 27 -16.83 0.91 -18.30
CA GLU A 27 -15.65 1.76 -18.21
C GLU A 27 -15.95 3.23 -18.53
N ASP A 28 -15.48 4.17 -17.69
CA ASP A 28 -14.76 5.32 -18.23
C ASP A 28 -13.82 5.95 -17.20
N ARG A 29 -12.53 5.66 -17.41
CA ARG A 29 -11.38 6.56 -17.27
C ARG A 29 -11.55 7.76 -16.35
N THR A 30 -11.03 7.62 -15.15
CA THR A 30 -10.27 8.74 -14.56
C THR A 30 -8.92 8.19 -14.15
N ALA A 31 -8.06 8.05 -15.17
CA ALA A 31 -6.63 8.08 -14.97
C ALA A 31 -6.31 9.42 -14.30
N LEU A 32 -6.27 9.42 -12.97
CA LEU A 32 -5.49 10.40 -12.23
C LEU A 32 -4.05 10.11 -12.62
N GLU A 33 -3.63 10.75 -13.72
CA GLU A 33 -2.23 10.99 -14.04
C GLU A 33 -1.65 11.76 -12.86
N VAL A 34 -1.19 11.01 -11.85
CA VAL A 34 -0.16 11.48 -10.95
C VAL A 34 0.98 11.89 -11.88
N PRO A 35 1.40 13.17 -11.90
CA PRO A 35 2.49 13.59 -12.77
C PRO A 35 3.65 12.69 -12.42
N THR A 36 4.04 11.86 -13.39
CA THR A 36 5.21 11.01 -13.25
C THR A 36 6.38 11.98 -13.26
N ALA A 37 6.68 12.52 -12.08
CA ALA A 37 7.91 13.24 -11.82
C ALA A 37 8.99 12.34 -12.39
N ARG A 38 9.56 12.78 -13.52
CA ARG A 38 10.51 12.04 -14.32
C ARG A 38 11.58 11.55 -13.36
N ARG A 39 11.50 10.27 -12.98
CA ARG A 39 12.36 9.72 -11.93
C ARG A 39 13.78 9.93 -12.42
N LYS A 40 14.51 10.80 -11.72
CA LYS A 40 15.95 10.97 -11.90
C LYS A 40 16.53 9.57 -11.65
N ARG A 41 16.86 8.85 -12.73
CA ARG A 41 17.56 7.57 -12.61
C ARG A 41 18.87 7.85 -11.88
N GLY A 42 19.19 6.98 -10.93
CA GLY A 42 20.12 7.20 -9.83
C GLY A 42 21.45 7.83 -10.23
N GLY A 43 21.83 8.84 -9.46
CA GLY A 43 23.22 9.27 -9.29
C GLY A 43 23.73 9.05 -7.87
N GLY A 44 22.99 8.29 -7.05
CA GLY A 44 23.38 7.91 -5.70
C GLY A 44 23.66 6.41 -5.64
N GLU A 45 24.45 6.00 -4.65
CA GLU A 45 24.87 4.62 -4.41
C GLU A 45 23.71 3.64 -4.23
N THR A 46 22.59 4.11 -3.67
CA THR A 46 21.39 3.29 -3.44
C THR A 46 20.30 3.50 -4.49
N VAL A 47 19.64 2.41 -4.89
CA VAL A 47 18.50 2.41 -5.81
C VAL A 47 17.24 1.86 -5.14
N ALA A 48 16.11 2.55 -5.30
CA ALA A 48 14.81 2.05 -4.85
C ALA A 48 14.20 1.08 -5.87
N LEU A 49 13.86 -0.13 -5.41
CA LEU A 49 13.18 -1.16 -6.20
C LEU A 49 11.67 -1.16 -5.88
N THR A 50 10.82 -1.22 -6.90
CA THR A 50 9.36 -1.38 -6.73
C THR A 50 8.92 -2.70 -7.34
N VAL A 51 8.30 -3.57 -6.55
CA VAL A 51 7.78 -4.88 -7.00
C VAL A 51 6.26 -4.89 -6.94
N LYS A 52 5.62 -5.35 -8.01
CA LYS A 52 4.17 -5.58 -8.04
C LYS A 52 3.88 -7.00 -7.58
N VAL A 53 3.06 -7.13 -6.54
CA VAL A 53 2.59 -8.41 -6.00
C VAL A 53 1.08 -8.40 -5.87
N ARG A 54 0.44 -9.57 -5.83
CA ARG A 54 -1.00 -9.64 -5.56
C ARG A 54 -1.29 -9.20 -4.13
N ARG A 55 -2.52 -8.74 -3.90
CA ARG A 55 -2.95 -8.28 -2.57
C ARG A 55 -2.84 -9.37 -1.50
N SER A 56 -3.17 -10.62 -1.85
CA SER A 56 -3.04 -11.78 -0.95
C SER A 56 -1.59 -12.02 -0.54
N ASP A 57 -0.67 -11.95 -1.49
CA ASP A 57 0.75 -12.26 -1.27
C ASP A 57 1.40 -11.15 -0.45
N TRP A 58 1.04 -9.90 -0.71
CA TRP A 58 1.44 -8.77 0.12
C TRP A 58 1.05 -8.95 1.59
N GLN A 59 -0.18 -9.39 1.84
CA GLN A 59 -0.66 -9.57 3.21
C GLN A 59 0.10 -10.70 3.93
N ARG A 60 0.42 -11.79 3.22
CA ARG A 60 1.23 -12.89 3.76
C ARG A 60 2.66 -12.43 4.09
N LEU A 61 3.29 -11.68 3.18
CA LEU A 61 4.62 -11.11 3.41
C LEU A 61 4.63 -10.20 4.64
N ARG A 62 3.59 -9.38 4.79
CA ARG A 62 3.49 -8.49 5.96
C ARG A 62 3.32 -9.26 7.27
N GLN A 63 2.43 -10.25 7.28
CA GLN A 63 2.22 -11.09 8.46
C GLN A 63 3.48 -11.86 8.85
N LEU A 64 4.24 -12.35 7.88
CA LEU A 64 5.51 -13.03 8.13
C LEU A 64 6.54 -12.07 8.72
N ALA A 65 6.69 -10.88 8.13
CA ALA A 65 7.59 -9.85 8.64
C ALA A 65 7.24 -9.46 10.10
N ASP A 66 5.95 -9.28 10.39
CA ASP A 66 5.47 -8.95 11.73
C ASP A 66 5.73 -10.11 12.73
N ALA A 67 5.58 -11.37 12.31
CA ALA A 67 5.80 -12.55 13.15
C ALA A 67 7.28 -12.81 13.46
N GLU A 68 8.17 -12.56 12.49
CA GLU A 68 9.62 -12.71 12.65
C GLU A 68 10.29 -11.47 13.26
N GLY A 69 9.57 -10.36 13.41
CA GLY A 69 10.12 -9.09 13.87
C GLY A 69 11.12 -8.47 12.90
N THR A 70 10.98 -8.77 11.61
CA THR A 70 11.88 -8.32 10.53
C THR A 70 11.17 -7.30 9.63
N THR A 71 11.93 -6.64 8.77
CA THR A 71 11.37 -5.73 7.75
C THR A 71 11.25 -6.46 6.41
N ILE A 72 10.26 -6.06 5.62
CA ILE A 72 10.10 -6.60 4.25
C ILE A 72 11.35 -6.32 3.39
N GLN A 73 12.07 -5.23 3.68
CA GLN A 73 13.34 -4.95 3.04
C GLN A 73 14.41 -5.98 3.40
N ALA A 74 14.63 -6.26 4.68
CA ALA A 74 15.60 -7.27 5.12
C ALA A 74 15.25 -8.67 4.57
N MET A 75 13.96 -9.02 4.53
CA MET A 75 13.50 -10.25 3.86
C MET A 75 13.81 -10.26 2.37
N ALA A 76 13.63 -9.13 1.68
CA ALA A 76 13.95 -9.00 0.27
C ALA A 76 15.46 -9.13 0.01
N GLU A 77 16.31 -8.52 0.85
CA GLU A 77 17.77 -8.64 0.78
C GLU A 77 18.22 -10.09 0.98
N ALA A 78 17.66 -10.79 1.98
CA ALA A 78 17.93 -12.20 2.20
C ALA A 78 17.44 -13.08 1.04
N GLY A 79 16.23 -12.84 0.53
CA GLY A 79 15.66 -13.58 -0.60
C GLY A 79 16.45 -13.37 -1.89
N LEU A 80 16.83 -12.14 -2.21
CA LEU A 80 17.65 -11.82 -3.38
C LEU A 80 19.05 -12.42 -3.24
N SER A 81 19.66 -12.36 -2.05
CA SER A 81 20.95 -12.99 -1.78
C SER A 81 20.91 -14.50 -1.97
N ALA A 82 19.83 -15.16 -1.54
CA ALA A 82 19.64 -16.59 -1.77
C ALA A 82 19.53 -16.94 -3.26
N VAL A 83 18.86 -16.10 -4.06
CA VAL A 83 18.79 -16.25 -5.52
C VAL A 83 20.16 -16.03 -6.16
N LEU A 84 20.89 -14.98 -5.77
CA LEU A 84 22.25 -14.72 -6.29
C LEU A 84 23.21 -15.87 -5.99
N ALA A 85 23.14 -16.45 -4.78
CA ALA A 85 23.95 -17.59 -4.39
C ALA A 85 23.71 -18.83 -5.28
N GLN A 86 22.46 -19.06 -5.72
CA GLN A 86 22.15 -20.15 -6.67
C GLN A 86 22.84 -19.98 -8.02
N HIS A 87 23.23 -18.75 -8.35
CA HIS A 87 23.94 -18.40 -9.58
C HIS A 87 25.44 -18.16 -9.37
N GLY A 88 25.97 -18.43 -8.16
CA GLY A 88 27.38 -18.20 -7.82
C GLY A 88 27.76 -16.71 -7.73
N LEU A 89 26.78 -15.83 -7.57
CA LEU A 89 26.99 -14.39 -7.41
C LEU A 89 27.08 -14.02 -5.92
N PRO A 90 27.79 -12.93 -5.59
CA PRO A 90 27.87 -12.46 -4.20
C PRO A 90 26.49 -12.04 -3.67
N PRO A 91 26.27 -12.12 -2.35
CA PRO A 91 25.03 -11.69 -1.72
C PRO A 91 24.85 -10.17 -1.83
N VAL A 92 23.61 -9.71 -1.64
CA VAL A 92 23.29 -8.29 -1.60
C VAL A 92 23.81 -7.71 -0.28
N GLU A 93 24.46 -6.55 -0.33
CA GLU A 93 24.86 -5.83 0.87
C GLU A 93 23.64 -5.26 1.60
N PRO A 94 23.58 -5.41 2.94
CA PRO A 94 22.45 -4.90 3.72
C PRO A 94 22.42 -3.38 3.65
N TYR A 95 21.25 -2.82 3.35
CA TYR A 95 21.11 -1.37 3.30
C TYR A 95 21.01 -0.78 4.71
N ILE A 96 21.98 0.06 5.05
CA ILE A 96 21.98 0.84 6.28
C ILE A 96 21.58 2.27 5.94
N ARG A 97 20.51 2.74 6.58
CA ARG A 97 19.96 4.08 6.37
C ARG A 97 20.67 5.13 7.19
#